data_AF-A0A7S1FGC7-F1
#
_entry.id   AF-A0A7S1FGC7-F1
#
_cell.length_a   1.000
_cell.length_b   1.000
_cell.length_c   1.000
_cell.angle_alpha   90.00
_cell.angle_beta   90.00
_cell.angle_gamma   90.00
#
_symmetry.space_group_name_H-M   'P 1'
#
loop_
_entity.id
_entity.type
_entity.pdbx_description
1 polymer ?
#
loop_
_entity_poly.entity_id
_entity_poly.type
_entity_poly.pdbx_seq_one_letter_code
_entity_poly.pdbx_strand_id
1 'polypeptide(L)'
;GQCEEFSRAGHALLSILGYKTRYVLDFTDHVWIEVWLPHENRWVHADPSEGVLDNPLMYERNWGKNLTMIFAFTPMGIEHVTATYTEKYNETVRRRGISDEGLAMVLEAAN
;
A
#
# COMPACT_ATOMS: atom_id res chain seq x y z
N GLY A 1 14.85 -9.34 10.44
CA GLY A 1 13.45 -9.56 10.05
C GLY A 1 13.36 -9.58 8.55
N GLN A 2 12.23 -10.01 8.03
CA GLN A 2 11.83 -9.83 6.63
C GLN A 2 10.99 -8.55 6.49
N CYS A 3 10.38 -8.34 5.32
CA CYS A 3 9.59 -7.15 5.02
C CYS A 3 8.46 -6.92 6.05
N GLU A 4 7.85 -7.99 6.57
CA GLU A 4 6.78 -7.88 7.58
C GLU A 4 7.27 -7.29 8.89
N GLU A 5 8.37 -7.80 9.47
CA GLU A 5 8.87 -7.29 10.74
C GLU A 5 9.36 -5.84 10.62
N PHE A 6 10.02 -5.48 9.51
CA PHE A 6 10.45 -4.12 9.24
C PHE A 6 9.26 -3.16 9.07
N SER A 7 8.24 -3.57 8.32
CA SER A 7 7.04 -2.76 8.08
C SER A 7 6.22 -2.57 9.35
N ARG A 8 6.08 -3.61 10.17
CA ARG A 8 5.40 -3.53 11.48
C ARG A 8 6.15 -2.62 12.45
N ALA A 9 7.48 -2.73 12.51
CA ALA A 9 8.30 -1.85 13.34
C ALA A 9 8.22 -0.38 12.88
N GLY A 10 8.31 -0.15 11.56
CA GLY A 10 8.17 1.19 10.96
C GLY A 10 6.78 1.80 11.22
N HIS A 11 5.72 1.00 11.05
CA HIS A 11 4.36 1.40 11.37
C HIS A 11 4.23 1.85 12.83
N ALA A 12 4.69 1.03 13.77
CA ALA A 12 4.62 1.32 15.20
C ALA A 12 5.41 2.59 15.57
N LEU A 13 6.64 2.72 15.06
CA LEU A 13 7.51 3.86 15.33
C LEU A 13 6.86 5.18 14.89
N LEU A 14 6.40 5.25 13.64
CA LEU A 14 5.81 6.48 13.11
C LEU A 14 4.46 6.80 13.76
N SER A 15 3.67 5.78 14.09
CA SER A 15 2.41 5.96 14.83
C SER A 15 2.66 6.58 16.22
N ILE A 16 3.67 6.11 16.95
CA ILE A 16 4.03 6.64 18.29
C ILE A 16 4.55 8.09 18.20
N LEU A 17 5.22 8.44 17.09
CA LEU A 17 5.66 9.81 16.82
C LEU A 17 4.51 10.75 16.39
N GLY A 18 3.27 10.24 16.30
CA GLY A 18 2.08 11.03 15.97
C GLY A 18 1.83 11.21 14.48
N TYR A 19 2.56 10.50 13.61
CA TYR A 19 2.23 10.48 12.19
C TYR A 19 1.00 9.59 11.96
N LYS A 20 0.14 10.01 11.02
CA LYS A 20 -0.86 9.08 10.50
C LYS A 20 -0.11 8.11 9.59
N THR A 21 -0.23 6.82 9.90
CA THR A 21 0.44 5.75 9.18
C THR A 21 -0.59 4.70 8.79
N ARG A 22 -0.41 4.09 7.61
CA ARG A 22 -1.16 2.91 7.17
C ARG A 22 -0.19 1.76 6.96
N TYR A 23 -0.64 0.56 7.28
CA TYR A 23 0.05 -0.66 6.87
C TYR A 23 -0.43 -1.01 5.46
N VAL A 24 0.46 -1.38 4.54
CA VAL A 24 0.09 -1.69 3.16
C VAL A 24 0.43 -3.14 2.84
N LEU A 25 -0.55 -3.85 2.28
CA LEU A 25 -0.43 -5.22 1.80
C LEU A 25 -0.54 -5.25 0.29
N ASP A 26 0.48 -5.79 -0.36
CA ASP A 26 0.46 -6.23 -1.74
C ASP A 26 0.18 -7.73 -1.80
N PHE A 27 -0.89 -8.09 -2.49
CA PHE A 27 -1.31 -9.48 -2.68
C PHE A 27 -0.32 -10.33 -3.49
N THR A 28 0.75 -9.72 -4.01
CA THR A 28 1.88 -10.40 -4.65
C THR A 28 3.06 -10.59 -3.70
N ASP A 29 2.79 -10.84 -2.41
CA ASP A 29 3.76 -11.22 -1.38
C ASP A 29 4.74 -10.10 -0.98
N HIS A 30 4.21 -8.91 -0.68
CA HIS A 30 5.01 -7.85 -0.05
C HIS A 30 4.17 -6.94 0.84
N VAL A 31 4.83 -6.28 1.79
CA VAL A 31 4.21 -5.35 2.73
C VAL A 31 5.12 -4.17 2.98
N TRP A 32 4.53 -3.00 3.21
CA TRP A 32 5.21 -1.75 3.53
C TRP A 32 4.27 -0.83 4.30
N ILE A 33 4.59 0.46 4.39
CA ILE A 33 3.74 1.44 5.06
C ILE A 33 3.53 2.70 4.21
N GLU A 34 2.45 3.42 4.49
CA GLU A 34 2.23 4.77 3.97
C GLU A 34 2.17 5.76 5.13
N VAL A 35 2.69 6.96 4.91
CA VAL A 35 2.74 8.03 5.92
C VAL A 35 2.06 9.27 5.36
N TRP A 36 1.12 9.86 6.11
CA TRP A 36 0.50 11.12 5.71
C TRP A 36 1.46 12.27 5.98
N LEU A 37 1.79 13.04 4.95
CA LEU A 37 2.58 14.26 5.08
C LEU A 37 1.67 15.49 4.99
N PRO A 38 1.43 16.23 6.10
CA PRO A 38 0.49 17.36 6.10
C PRO A 38 0.87 18.49 5.13
N HIS A 39 2.17 18.70 4.89
CA HIS A 39 2.65 19.76 4.01
C HIS A 39 2.48 19.43 2.52
N GLU A 40 2.34 18.15 2.17
CA GLU A 40 2.07 17.69 0.80
C GLU A 40 0.61 17.28 0.59
N ASN A 41 -0.16 17.18 1.68
CA ASN A 41 -1.56 16.77 1.68
C ASN A 41 -1.79 15.43 0.94
N ARG A 42 -0.88 14.47 1.15
CA ARG A 42 -0.95 13.14 0.53
C ARG A 42 -0.33 12.05 1.41
N TRP A 43 -0.68 10.81 1.08
CA TRP A 43 0.03 9.63 1.55
C TRP A 43 1.32 9.46 0.77
N VAL A 44 2.39 9.14 1.49
CA VAL A 44 3.72 8.88 0.95
C VAL A 44 4.11 7.45 1.25
N HIS A 45 4.45 6.71 0.21
CA HIS A 45 5.00 5.36 0.31
C HIS A 45 6.29 5.37 1.12
N ALA A 46 6.44 4.44 2.06
CA ALA A 46 7.69 4.14 2.72
C ALA A 46 7.87 2.63 2.88
N ASP A 47 9.02 2.12 2.46
CA ASP A 47 9.41 0.72 2.61
C ASP A 47 10.62 0.63 3.55
N PRO A 48 10.39 0.31 4.84
CA PRO A 48 11.48 0.20 5.81
C PRO A 48 12.42 -0.98 5.54
N SER A 49 11.96 -2.03 4.85
CA SER A 49 12.83 -3.16 4.51
C SER A 49 13.84 -2.81 3.41
N GLU A 50 13.47 -1.92 2.51
CA GLU A 50 14.33 -1.46 1.42
C GLU A 50 15.01 -0.11 1.72
N GLY A 51 14.62 0.56 2.80
CA GLY A 51 15.11 1.90 3.13
C GLY A 51 14.69 2.96 2.10
N VAL A 52 13.53 2.79 1.47
CA VAL A 52 13.04 3.64 0.38
C VAL A 52 11.84 4.47 0.84
N LEU A 53 11.83 5.74 0.43
CA LEU A 53 10.73 6.68 0.65
C LEU A 53 10.28 7.25 -0.70
N ASP A 54 8.98 7.43 -0.87
CA ASP A 54 8.34 8.10 -2.01
C ASP A 54 8.71 7.55 -3.40
N ASN A 55 8.78 6.23 -3.53
CA ASN A 55 9.04 5.55 -4.80
C ASN A 55 8.06 4.39 -5.03
N PRO A 56 6.75 4.66 -5.13
CA PRO A 56 5.73 3.62 -5.18
C PRO A 56 5.83 2.70 -6.42
N LEU A 57 6.42 3.18 -7.52
CA LEU A 57 6.57 2.38 -8.74
C LEU A 57 7.76 1.40 -8.70
N MET A 58 8.53 1.35 -7.62
CA MET A 58 9.71 0.47 -7.53
C MET A 58 9.34 -1.01 -7.67
N TYR A 59 8.18 -1.43 -7.17
CA TYR A 59 7.74 -2.82 -7.23
C TYR A 59 7.43 -3.25 -8.66
N GLU A 60 6.74 -2.39 -9.43
CA GLU A 60 6.44 -2.68 -10.84
C GLU A 60 7.68 -2.51 -11.73
N ARG A 61 8.41 -1.38 -11.60
CA ARG A 61 9.49 -1.02 -12.54
C ARG A 61 10.80 -1.71 -12.24
N ASN A 62 11.20 -1.78 -10.97
CA ASN A 62 12.53 -2.27 -10.60
C ASN A 62 12.50 -3.77 -10.30
N TRP A 63 11.45 -4.25 -9.64
CA TRP A 63 11.32 -5.68 -9.31
C TRP A 63 10.55 -6.47 -10.39
N GLY A 64 9.87 -5.78 -11.31
CA GLY A 64 9.11 -6.43 -12.37
C GLY A 64 7.85 -7.15 -11.88
N LYS A 65 7.30 -6.75 -10.73
CA LYS A 65 6.11 -7.41 -10.17
C LYS A 65 4.90 -7.21 -11.06
N ASN A 66 4.15 -8.29 -11.29
CA ASN A 66 2.84 -8.26 -11.92
C ASN A 66 1.76 -8.04 -10.85
N LEU A 67 1.63 -6.80 -10.37
CA LEU A 67 0.74 -6.42 -9.27
C LEU A 67 -0.73 -6.79 -9.56
N THR A 68 -1.48 -7.11 -8.51
CA THR A 68 -2.91 -7.51 -8.58
C THR A 68 -3.79 -6.59 -7.76
N MET A 69 -3.60 -6.57 -6.44
CA MET A 69 -4.34 -5.74 -5.50
C MET A 69 -3.43 -5.30 -4.38
N ILE A 70 -3.55 -4.03 -4.02
CA ILE A 70 -2.82 -3.43 -2.90
C ILE A 70 -3.82 -2.67 -2.04
N PHE A 71 -3.80 -2.98 -0.74
CA PHE A 71 -4.68 -2.37 0.25
C PHE A 71 -3.91 -1.73 1.38
N ALA A 72 -4.36 -0.56 1.80
CA ALA A 72 -3.85 0.15 2.96
C ALA A 72 -4.83 0.01 4.13
N PHE A 73 -4.29 -0.27 5.31
CA PHE A 73 -5.04 -0.54 6.53
C PHE A 73 -4.74 0.50 7.59
N THR A 74 -5.79 0.96 8.25
CA THR A 74 -5.73 1.74 9.48
C THR A 74 -6.63 1.09 10.53
N PRO A 75 -6.55 1.49 11.81
CA PRO A 75 -7.53 1.06 12.81
C PRO A 75 -8.98 1.42 12.45
N MET A 76 -9.20 2.36 11.52
CA MET A 76 -10.52 2.88 11.14
C MET A 76 -11.05 2.31 9.82
N GLY A 77 -10.25 1.53 9.09
CA GLY A 77 -10.70 0.99 7.84
C GLY A 77 -9.60 0.60 6.86
N ILE A 78 -10.06 0.14 5.70
CA ILE A 78 -9.30 -0.44 4.60
C ILE A 78 -9.57 0.39 3.34
N GLU A 79 -8.51 0.74 2.62
CA GLU A 79 -8.56 1.47 1.35
C GLU A 79 -7.84 0.70 0.25
N HIS A 80 -8.41 0.68 -0.96
CA HIS A 80 -7.74 0.16 -2.14
C HIS A 80 -6.83 1.22 -2.75
N VAL A 81 -5.52 0.96 -2.76
CA VAL A 81 -4.48 1.93 -3.15
C VAL A 81 -3.68 1.49 -4.38
N THR A 82 -4.09 0.43 -5.06
CA THR A 82 -3.38 -0.15 -6.22
C THR A 82 -2.97 0.88 -7.27
N ALA A 83 -3.83 1.87 -7.57
CA ALA A 83 -3.55 2.89 -8.58
C ALA A 83 -2.28 3.73 -8.30
N THR A 84 -1.84 3.82 -7.05
CA THR A 84 -0.61 4.52 -6.66
C THR A 84 0.66 3.77 -7.09
N TYR A 85 0.58 2.44 -7.23
CA TYR A 85 1.74 1.55 -7.36
C TYR A 85 1.92 0.94 -8.75
N THR A 86 1.05 1.27 -9.70
CA THR A 86 1.09 0.72 -11.07
C THR A 86 0.80 1.80 -12.10
N GLU A 87 1.56 1.82 -13.18
CA GLU A 87 1.22 2.57 -14.40
C GLU A 87 0.37 1.75 -15.36
N LYS A 88 0.26 0.44 -15.11
CA LYS A 88 -0.44 -0.54 -15.95
C LYS A 88 -1.76 -0.98 -15.31
N TYR A 89 -2.53 -0.01 -14.80
CA TYR A 89 -3.73 -0.28 -14.02
C TYR A 89 -4.71 -1.24 -14.71
N ASN A 90 -4.97 -1.03 -16.02
CA ASN A 90 -5.85 -1.90 -16.79
C ASN A 90 -5.38 -3.37 -16.84
N GLU A 91 -4.07 -3.63 -16.86
CA GLU A 91 -3.53 -4.98 -16.79
C GLU A 91 -3.71 -5.57 -15.39
N THR A 92 -3.50 -4.75 -14.36
CA THR A 92 -3.74 -5.12 -12.97
C THR A 92 -5.20 -5.52 -12.72
N VAL A 93 -6.17 -4.75 -13.25
CA VAL A 93 -7.61 -5.10 -13.20
C VAL A 93 -7.88 -6.45 -13.87
N ARG A 94 -7.28 -6.72 -15.03
CA ARG A 94 -7.43 -8.02 -15.72
C ARG A 94 -6.85 -9.17 -14.88
N ARG A 95 -5.71 -8.98 -14.22
CA ARG A 95 -5.07 -10.02 -13.40
C ARG A 95 -5.86 -10.34 -12.13
N ARG A 96 -6.41 -9.33 -11.44
CA ARG A 96 -7.15 -9.54 -10.19
C ARG A 96 -8.55 -10.13 -10.38
N GLY A 97 -9.12 -10.04 -11.58
CA GLY A 97 -10.41 -10.67 -11.91
C GLY A 97 -11.66 -10.06 -11.25
N ILE A 98 -11.54 -8.88 -10.63
CA ILE A 98 -12.64 -8.12 -10.01
C ILE A 98 -12.63 -6.67 -10.51
N SER A 99 -13.79 -6.11 -10.82
CA SER A 99 -13.92 -4.71 -11.25
C SER A 99 -13.73 -3.75 -10.08
N ASP A 100 -13.53 -2.46 -10.38
CA ASP A 100 -13.45 -1.44 -9.33
C ASP A 100 -14.76 -1.31 -8.56
N GLU A 101 -15.90 -1.45 -9.23
CA GLU A 101 -17.22 -1.43 -8.60
C GLU A 101 -17.40 -2.62 -7.65
N GLY A 102 -17.03 -3.83 -8.11
CA GLY A 102 -17.10 -5.03 -7.27
C GLY A 102 -16.20 -4.91 -6.05
N LEU A 103 -15.01 -4.35 -6.21
CA LEU A 103 -14.10 -4.13 -5.09
C LEU A 103 -14.60 -3.04 -4.13
N ALA A 104 -15.18 -1.97 -4.64
CA ALA A 104 -15.79 -0.91 -3.84
C ALA A 104 -16.94 -1.46 -2.96
N MET A 105 -17.80 -2.32 -3.51
CA MET A 105 -18.87 -2.97 -2.75
C MET A 105 -18.34 -3.82 -1.59
N VAL A 106 -17.24 -4.56 -1.81
CA VAL A 106 -16.62 -5.38 -0.76
C VAL A 106 -16.00 -4.49 0.33
N LEU A 107 -15.35 -3.39 -0.05
CA LEU A 107 -14.75 -2.46 0.89
C LEU A 107 -15.79 -1.69 1.71
N GLU A 108 -16.92 -1.33 1.10
CA GLU A 108 -18.04 -0.71 1.83
C GLU A 108 -18.61 -1.67 2.89
N ALA A 109 -18.69 -2.96 2.59
CA ALA A 109 -19.13 -3.96 3.56
C ALA A 109 -18.10 -4.29 4.65
N ALA A 110 -16.81 -4.03 4.41
CA ALA A 110 -15.71 -4.35 5.32
C ALA A 110 -15.34 -3.20 6.28
N ASN A 111 -15.70 -1.96 5.94
CA ASN A 111 -15.49 -0.75 6.74
C ASN A 111 -16.71 -0.45 7.62
#